data_AF-A0A2D5BV42-F1
#
_entry.id   AF-A0A2D5BV42-F1
#
_cell.length_a   1.000
_cell.length_b   1.000
_cell.length_c   1.000
_cell.angle_alpha   90.00
_cell.angle_beta   90.00
_cell.angle_gamma   90.00
#
_symmetry.space_group_name_H-M   'P 1'
#
loop_
_entity.id
_entity.type
_entity.pdbx_description
1 polymer ?
#
loop_
_entity_poly.entity_id
_entity_poly.type
_entity_poly.pdbx_seq_one_letter_code
_entity_poly.pdbx_strand_id
1 'polypeptide(L)'
;MAPVGTVGYDPHFLARGGRKYGGVLGVGRYLCCLTLVVCWGCTSVPSASPPDAVKRAEALLRAGEADEARQVLEAMGSRDALAEVVLADVWRCLGREERAIATYWQVRETTEPAIRSRANTALGEIALGRDDAYLARVRLDEACADAQDPLTRARARVGRARVAIALNDLATARRLRGEIGDLTVPGLEVLDAELAAWAAPVAGSKQPDEAPASAQKSLNRVPPRRVLIPEPGVLRRAIWSARPVRARGDPEPMGPVTRLTLHHTATKRLPGTSRSSNAQLLRSLQSDHQVGRRWADLGYHYVIDRQGRIWEGREMRWQGAHAGNGAANRHNVGIALVGDFDRYQPSAAQKRSLESMVRWLCARYDIHSSRIQGHAQVLKAFTGGGTACPGRHLQTCLGPLRRAVDRDRRAAAGL
;
A
#
# COMPACT_ATOMS: atom_id res chain seq x y z
N MET A 1 -50.77 23.08 13.46
CA MET A 1 -51.20 21.68 13.61
C MET A 1 -51.88 21.26 12.31
N ALA A 2 -51.19 20.44 11.52
CA ALA A 2 -51.73 19.67 10.40
C ALA A 2 -50.73 18.52 10.14
N PRO A 3 -51.18 17.34 9.67
CA PRO A 3 -50.73 16.08 10.22
C PRO A 3 -49.76 15.27 9.34
N VAL A 4 -49.21 14.26 10.01
CA VAL A 4 -48.47 13.10 9.51
C VAL A 4 -49.36 12.24 8.60
N GLY A 5 -48.79 11.66 7.54
CA GLY A 5 -49.47 10.64 6.71
C GLY A 5 -48.48 9.84 5.86
N THR A 6 -48.31 8.59 6.24
CA THR A 6 -47.40 7.56 5.73
C THR A 6 -47.82 6.93 4.40
N VAL A 7 -46.81 6.56 3.61
CA VAL A 7 -46.59 5.33 2.81
C VAL A 7 -47.80 4.61 2.16
N GLY A 8 -47.71 4.40 0.85
CA GLY A 8 -48.43 3.36 0.12
C GLY A 8 -47.87 3.17 -1.29
N TYR A 9 -47.42 1.95 -1.58
CA TYR A 9 -46.85 1.47 -2.86
C TYR A 9 -47.91 0.57 -3.52
N ASP A 10 -48.16 0.69 -4.83
CA ASP A 10 -48.60 -0.43 -5.69
C ASP A 10 -48.57 -0.06 -7.20
N PRO A 11 -48.60 -1.01 -8.16
CA PRO A 11 -47.64 -1.09 -9.24
C PRO A 11 -48.35 -1.13 -10.63
N HIS A 12 -47.60 -1.53 -11.65
CA HIS A 12 -48.02 -1.84 -13.02
C HIS A 12 -48.38 -0.67 -13.94
N PHE A 13 -47.54 -0.44 -14.96
CA PHE A 13 -48.05 -0.32 -16.33
C PHE A 13 -46.96 -0.57 -17.41
N LEU A 14 -47.24 -1.60 -18.23
CA LEU A 14 -46.97 -1.82 -19.66
C LEU A 14 -45.56 -1.60 -20.25
N ALA A 15 -44.88 -2.61 -20.81
CA ALA A 15 -45.17 -3.44 -22.00
C ALA A 15 -44.79 -2.80 -23.35
N ARG A 16 -44.05 -3.59 -24.16
CA ARG A 16 -43.87 -3.64 -25.65
C ARG A 16 -42.38 -3.67 -26.02
N GLY A 17 -41.89 -4.51 -26.92
CA GLY A 17 -42.52 -5.49 -27.81
C GLY A 17 -41.46 -6.42 -28.41
N GLY A 18 -41.90 -7.57 -28.94
CA GLY A 18 -41.04 -8.61 -29.49
C GLY A 18 -40.65 -8.46 -30.96
N ARG A 19 -39.92 -9.46 -31.45
CA ARG A 19 -39.86 -10.01 -32.83
C ARG A 19 -39.07 -11.33 -32.74
N LYS A 20 -39.72 -12.51 -32.84
CA LYS A 20 -40.12 -13.31 -34.02
C LYS A 20 -38.98 -14.00 -34.77
N TYR A 21 -38.98 -15.34 -34.75
CA TYR A 21 -38.68 -16.20 -35.91
C TYR A 21 -39.59 -17.45 -35.85
N GLY A 22 -40.37 -17.68 -36.92
CA GLY A 22 -41.08 -18.94 -37.21
C GLY A 22 -40.18 -19.86 -38.05
N GLY A 23 -40.25 -21.19 -37.90
CA GLY A 23 -41.06 -22.10 -38.74
C GLY A 23 -40.22 -22.61 -39.94
N VAL A 24 -40.26 -23.84 -40.46
CA VAL A 24 -41.33 -24.86 -40.59
C VAL A 24 -40.72 -26.15 -41.25
N LEU A 25 -41.30 -27.32 -40.94
CA LEU A 25 -41.43 -28.62 -41.69
C LEU A 25 -40.28 -29.63 -41.92
N GLY A 26 -40.61 -30.91 -41.66
CA GLY A 26 -40.01 -32.10 -42.30
C GLY A 26 -40.35 -33.42 -41.58
N VAL A 27 -41.15 -34.29 -42.19
CA VAL A 27 -41.89 -35.43 -41.62
C VAL A 27 -41.19 -36.77 -41.88
N GLY A 28 -41.24 -37.73 -40.94
CA GLY A 28 -40.89 -39.14 -41.15
C GLY A 28 -41.33 -40.03 -39.98
N ARG A 29 -42.16 -41.05 -40.25
CA ARG A 29 -43.05 -41.76 -39.32
C ARG A 29 -42.51 -43.14 -38.89
N TYR A 30 -42.74 -43.46 -37.60
CA TYR A 30 -42.96 -44.76 -36.91
C TYR A 30 -41.93 -45.90 -36.92
N LEU A 31 -41.45 -46.28 -35.71
CA LEU A 31 -41.67 -47.62 -35.14
C LEU A 31 -41.44 -47.68 -33.61
N CYS A 32 -42.42 -48.28 -32.92
CA CYS A 32 -42.46 -49.00 -31.63
C CYS A 32 -41.68 -48.57 -30.36
N CYS A 33 -42.47 -48.54 -29.28
CA CYS A 33 -42.19 -48.48 -27.85
C CYS A 33 -40.95 -49.25 -27.36
N LEU A 34 -40.09 -48.59 -26.58
CA LEU A 34 -39.90 -48.88 -25.14
C LEU A 34 -39.10 -47.73 -24.52
N THR A 35 -39.48 -47.34 -23.32
CA THR A 35 -38.99 -46.19 -22.56
C THR A 35 -37.48 -46.27 -22.30
N LEU A 36 -36.68 -45.66 -23.17
CA LEU A 36 -35.31 -45.28 -22.84
C LEU A 36 -35.40 -44.05 -21.94
N VAL A 37 -35.16 -44.28 -20.64
CA VAL A 37 -34.67 -43.24 -19.74
C VAL A 37 -33.34 -42.78 -20.34
N VAL A 38 -33.39 -41.74 -21.17
CA VAL A 38 -32.20 -40.99 -21.55
C VAL A 38 -31.81 -40.25 -20.28
N CYS A 39 -30.92 -40.88 -19.50
CA CYS A 39 -30.04 -40.15 -18.60
C CYS A 39 -29.41 -39.05 -19.44
N TRP A 40 -29.96 -37.84 -19.31
CA TRP A 40 -29.22 -36.65 -19.63
C TRP A 40 -27.98 -36.77 -18.77
N GLY A 41 -26.85 -37.06 -19.42
CA GLY A 41 -25.55 -37.02 -18.79
C GLY A 41 -25.32 -35.58 -18.37
N CYS A 42 -25.89 -35.19 -17.24
CA CYS A 42 -25.21 -34.34 -16.29
C CYS A 42 -23.85 -34.99 -16.15
N THR A 43 -22.84 -34.44 -16.81
CA THR A 43 -21.50 -34.46 -16.28
C THR A 43 -21.55 -33.63 -15.00
N SER A 44 -22.22 -34.17 -13.97
CA SER A 44 -21.99 -33.80 -12.61
C SER A 44 -20.55 -34.19 -12.38
N VAL A 45 -19.66 -33.22 -12.63
CA VAL A 45 -18.31 -33.24 -12.08
C VAL A 45 -18.52 -33.64 -10.63
N PRO A 46 -17.96 -34.76 -10.17
CA PRO A 46 -18.10 -35.16 -8.78
C PRO A 46 -17.77 -33.92 -7.94
N SER A 47 -18.69 -33.52 -7.06
CA SER A 47 -18.45 -32.45 -6.10
C SER A 47 -17.27 -32.88 -5.26
N ALA A 48 -16.06 -32.52 -5.71
CA ALA A 48 -14.85 -32.80 -4.99
C ALA A 48 -14.99 -32.14 -3.62
N SER A 49 -14.60 -32.86 -2.56
CA SER A 49 -14.55 -32.28 -1.22
C SER A 49 -13.73 -30.97 -1.28
N PRO A 50 -14.02 -29.96 -0.46
CA PRO A 50 -13.29 -28.68 -0.52
C PRO A 50 -11.75 -28.83 -0.56
N PRO A 51 -11.12 -29.75 0.20
CA PRO A 51 -9.67 -29.99 0.09
C PRO A 51 -9.21 -30.56 -1.26
N ASP A 52 -10.03 -31.38 -1.93
CA ASP A 52 -9.71 -31.99 -3.21
C ASP A 52 -9.88 -30.99 -4.37
N ALA A 53 -10.88 -30.11 -4.27
CA ALA A 53 -11.09 -29.01 -5.21
C ALA A 53 -9.90 -28.05 -5.23
N VAL A 54 -9.41 -27.64 -4.04
CA VAL A 54 -8.23 -26.78 -3.92
C VAL A 54 -6.98 -27.45 -4.49
N LYS A 55 -6.70 -28.70 -4.13
CA LYS A 55 -5.56 -29.46 -4.67
C LYS A 55 -5.61 -29.56 -6.20
N ARG A 56 -6.80 -29.81 -6.75
CA ARG A 56 -7.02 -29.85 -8.21
C ARG A 56 -6.76 -28.48 -8.83
N ALA A 57 -7.28 -27.40 -8.25
CA ALA A 57 -7.05 -26.05 -8.75
C ALA A 57 -5.56 -25.66 -8.73
N GLU A 58 -4.81 -26.04 -7.70
CA GLU A 58 -3.36 -25.83 -7.66
C GLU A 58 -2.60 -26.65 -8.70
N ALA A 59 -3.04 -27.88 -9.01
CA ALA A 59 -2.46 -28.68 -10.07
C ALA A 59 -2.70 -28.05 -11.45
N LEU A 60 -3.93 -27.57 -11.70
CA LEU A 60 -4.29 -26.85 -12.93
C LEU A 60 -3.47 -25.56 -13.09
N LEU A 61 -3.28 -24.79 -12.01
CA LEU A 61 -2.41 -23.61 -12.02
C LEU A 61 -0.97 -23.94 -12.40
N ARG A 62 -0.40 -25.05 -11.88
CA ARG A 62 0.94 -25.51 -12.26
C ARG A 62 1.03 -25.95 -13.73
N ALA A 63 -0.07 -26.43 -14.30
CA ALA A 63 -0.18 -26.78 -15.71
C ALA A 63 -0.44 -25.57 -16.64
N GLY A 64 -0.67 -24.38 -16.08
CA GLY A 64 -1.01 -23.17 -16.85
C GLY A 64 -2.50 -23.04 -17.20
N GLU A 65 -3.36 -23.91 -16.66
CA GLU A 65 -4.79 -23.99 -16.96
C GLU A 65 -5.61 -23.12 -15.98
N ALA A 66 -5.30 -21.82 -15.93
CA ALA A 66 -5.86 -20.90 -14.94
C ALA A 66 -7.40 -20.76 -15.05
N ASP A 67 -7.97 -20.77 -16.26
CA ASP A 67 -9.41 -20.69 -16.45
C ASP A 67 -10.16 -21.96 -15.99
N GLU A 68 -9.50 -23.13 -16.00
CA GLU A 68 -10.08 -24.36 -15.46
C GLU A 68 -9.98 -24.38 -13.93
N ALA A 69 -8.82 -23.95 -13.39
CA ALA A 69 -8.64 -23.76 -11.95
C ALA A 69 -9.70 -22.81 -11.38
N ARG A 70 -10.00 -21.73 -12.10
CA ARG A 70 -11.11 -20.80 -11.81
C ARG A 70 -12.43 -21.54 -11.67
N GLN A 71 -12.82 -22.32 -12.69
CA GLN A 71 -14.10 -23.01 -12.71
C GLN A 71 -14.24 -24.00 -11.55
N VAL A 72 -13.15 -24.72 -11.22
CA VAL A 72 -13.13 -25.63 -10.07
C VAL A 72 -13.39 -24.89 -8.76
N LEU A 73 -12.75 -23.73 -8.54
CA LEU A 73 -12.91 -22.94 -7.32
C LEU A 73 -14.25 -22.18 -7.27
N GLU A 74 -14.76 -21.69 -8.40
CA GLU A 74 -16.06 -21.00 -8.49
C GLU A 74 -17.24 -21.97 -8.31
N ALA A 75 -17.07 -23.26 -8.61
CA ALA A 75 -18.07 -24.29 -8.38
C ALA A 75 -18.18 -24.73 -6.90
N MET A 76 -17.27 -24.30 -6.03
CA MET A 76 -17.32 -24.60 -4.60
C MET A 76 -18.50 -23.87 -3.93
N GLY A 77 -19.35 -24.59 -3.19
CA GLY A 77 -20.48 -23.98 -2.47
C GLY A 77 -20.07 -23.05 -1.33
N SER A 78 -18.87 -23.24 -0.76
CA SER A 78 -18.22 -22.30 0.16
C SER A 78 -16.71 -22.40 0.02
N ARG A 79 -16.00 -21.30 0.23
CA ARG A 79 -14.54 -21.21 0.10
C ARG A 79 -13.94 -20.78 1.42
N ASP A 80 -12.97 -21.54 1.90
CA ASP A 80 -12.15 -21.17 3.04
C ASP A 80 -10.99 -20.25 2.61
N ALA A 81 -10.15 -19.82 3.56
CA ALA A 81 -9.03 -18.94 3.29
C ALA A 81 -8.02 -19.55 2.30
N LEU A 82 -7.89 -20.88 2.27
CA LEU A 82 -6.98 -21.56 1.36
C LEU A 82 -7.53 -21.52 -0.08
N ALA A 83 -8.82 -21.83 -0.27
CA ALA A 83 -9.48 -21.71 -1.55
C ALA A 83 -9.45 -20.26 -2.08
N GLU A 84 -9.65 -19.27 -1.21
CA GLU A 84 -9.60 -17.86 -1.59
C GLU A 84 -8.18 -17.38 -1.98
N VAL A 85 -7.11 -17.82 -1.28
CA VAL A 85 -5.73 -17.45 -1.70
C VAL A 85 -5.35 -18.10 -3.04
N VAL A 86 -5.80 -19.33 -3.30
CA VAL A 86 -5.58 -19.98 -4.60
C VAL A 86 -6.38 -19.26 -5.69
N LEU A 87 -7.61 -18.84 -5.41
CA LEU A 87 -8.41 -18.05 -6.35
C LEU A 87 -7.73 -16.71 -6.70
N ALA A 88 -7.09 -16.07 -5.72
CA ALA A 88 -6.30 -14.87 -5.96
C ALA A 88 -5.11 -15.13 -6.90
N ASP A 89 -4.42 -16.26 -6.75
CA ASP A 89 -3.36 -16.68 -7.67
C ASP A 89 -3.90 -16.91 -9.09
N VAL A 90 -5.09 -17.52 -9.22
CA VAL A 90 -5.78 -17.65 -10.51
C VAL A 90 -6.06 -16.28 -11.12
N TRP A 91 -6.55 -15.31 -10.35
CA TRP A 91 -6.85 -13.96 -10.86
C TRP A 91 -5.59 -13.27 -11.37
N ARG A 92 -4.47 -13.47 -10.67
CA ARG A 92 -3.18 -12.95 -11.10
C ARG A 92 -2.73 -13.57 -12.43
N CYS A 93 -2.84 -14.90 -12.59
CA CYS A 93 -2.53 -15.58 -13.86
C CYS A 93 -3.42 -15.13 -15.02
N LEU A 94 -4.69 -14.81 -14.76
CA LEU A 94 -5.64 -14.31 -15.76
C LEU A 94 -5.52 -12.79 -16.02
N GLY A 95 -4.48 -12.11 -15.48
CA GLY A 95 -4.28 -10.67 -15.66
C GLY A 95 -5.31 -9.78 -14.94
N ARG A 96 -6.12 -10.35 -14.01
CA ARG A 96 -7.12 -9.63 -13.21
C ARG A 96 -6.53 -9.13 -11.90
N GLU A 97 -5.46 -8.35 -12.01
CA GLU A 97 -4.60 -7.97 -10.88
C GLU A 97 -5.36 -7.26 -9.74
N GLU A 98 -6.26 -6.31 -10.05
CA GLU A 98 -7.05 -5.61 -9.02
C GLU A 98 -7.94 -6.55 -8.20
N ARG A 99 -8.49 -7.60 -8.83
CA ARG A 99 -9.25 -8.63 -8.11
C ARG A 99 -8.33 -9.50 -7.25
N ALA A 100 -7.18 -9.89 -7.79
CA ALA A 100 -6.18 -10.64 -7.05
C ALA A 100 -5.72 -9.88 -5.79
N ILE A 101 -5.37 -8.60 -5.94
CA ILE A 101 -4.97 -7.70 -4.84
C ILE A 101 -6.06 -7.67 -3.77
N ALA A 102 -7.31 -7.39 -4.14
CA ALA A 102 -8.42 -7.33 -3.20
C ALA A 102 -8.57 -8.64 -2.40
N THR A 103 -8.50 -9.80 -3.06
CA THR A 103 -8.59 -11.09 -2.41
C THR A 103 -7.39 -11.36 -1.49
N TYR A 104 -6.15 -11.07 -1.91
CA TYR A 104 -4.98 -11.22 -1.02
C TYR A 104 -5.07 -10.33 0.23
N TRP A 105 -5.60 -9.10 0.11
CA TRP A 105 -5.81 -8.20 1.26
C TRP A 105 -6.88 -8.68 2.22
N GLN A 106 -7.88 -9.43 1.74
CA GLN A 106 -8.88 -10.05 2.60
C GLN A 106 -8.30 -11.28 3.29
N VAL A 107 -7.65 -12.15 2.54
CA VAL A 107 -7.20 -13.47 3.02
C VAL A 107 -6.04 -13.37 4.02
N ARG A 108 -5.18 -12.34 3.92
CA ARG A 108 -4.09 -12.07 4.88
C ARG A 108 -4.55 -11.84 6.34
N GLU A 109 -5.84 -11.57 6.58
CA GLU A 109 -6.39 -11.36 7.92
C GLU A 109 -6.74 -12.69 8.61
N THR A 110 -6.49 -13.82 7.95
CA THR A 110 -6.64 -15.16 8.52
C THR A 110 -5.65 -15.44 9.66
N THR A 111 -6.01 -16.36 10.54
CA THR A 111 -5.14 -16.86 11.61
C THR A 111 -4.05 -17.82 11.12
N GLU A 112 -4.20 -18.40 9.93
CA GLU A 112 -3.28 -19.38 9.32
C GLU A 112 -1.98 -18.72 8.78
N PRO A 113 -0.80 -18.94 9.40
CA PRO A 113 0.44 -18.27 9.00
C PRO A 113 0.88 -18.62 7.57
N ALA A 114 0.77 -19.88 7.15
CA ALA A 114 1.13 -20.28 5.78
C ALA A 114 0.34 -19.50 4.71
N ILE A 115 -0.95 -19.28 4.95
CA ILE A 115 -1.83 -18.54 4.04
C ILE A 115 -1.47 -17.05 4.04
N ARG A 116 -1.21 -16.45 5.22
CA ARG A 116 -0.72 -15.06 5.31
C ARG A 116 0.60 -14.88 4.59
N SER A 117 1.53 -15.82 4.74
CA SER A 117 2.83 -15.77 4.09
C SER A 117 2.70 -15.78 2.56
N ARG A 118 1.85 -16.66 2.01
CA ARG A 118 1.54 -16.72 0.57
C ARG A 118 0.93 -15.41 0.07
N ALA A 119 -0.09 -14.91 0.75
CA ALA A 119 -0.77 -13.66 0.38
C ALA A 119 0.17 -12.45 0.44
N ASN A 120 0.98 -12.33 1.50
CA ASN A 120 1.94 -11.27 1.67
C ASN A 120 3.09 -11.35 0.64
N THR A 121 3.54 -12.55 0.27
CA THR A 121 4.52 -12.73 -0.80
C THR A 121 3.98 -12.20 -2.12
N ALA A 122 2.75 -12.58 -2.49
CA ALA A 122 2.12 -12.11 -3.72
C ALA A 122 1.90 -10.60 -3.74
N LEU A 123 1.37 -10.02 -2.66
CA LEU A 123 1.21 -8.57 -2.53
C LEU A 123 2.56 -7.84 -2.62
N GLY A 124 3.61 -8.43 -2.06
CA GLY A 124 4.95 -7.86 -2.09
C GLY A 124 5.57 -7.87 -3.49
N GLU A 125 5.41 -8.96 -4.23
CA GLU A 125 5.84 -9.06 -5.63
C GLU A 125 5.08 -8.08 -6.54
N ILE A 126 3.75 -7.98 -6.37
CA ILE A 126 2.92 -7.01 -7.11
C ILE A 126 3.36 -5.57 -6.80
N ALA A 127 3.57 -5.26 -5.52
CA ALA A 127 4.04 -3.93 -5.11
C ALA A 127 5.41 -3.61 -5.72
N LEU A 128 6.33 -4.58 -5.77
CA LEU A 128 7.63 -4.41 -6.41
C LEU A 128 7.48 -4.14 -7.92
N GLY A 129 6.60 -4.87 -8.61
CA GLY A 129 6.31 -4.64 -10.03
C GLY A 129 5.65 -3.29 -10.34
N ARG A 130 5.05 -2.66 -9.33
CA ARG A 130 4.48 -1.30 -9.39
C ARG A 130 5.42 -0.21 -8.86
N ASP A 131 6.71 -0.53 -8.72
CA ASP A 131 7.75 0.35 -8.16
C ASP A 131 7.45 0.86 -6.72
N ASP A 132 6.62 0.14 -5.95
CA ASP A 132 6.37 0.41 -4.53
C ASP A 132 7.27 -0.47 -3.66
N ALA A 133 8.56 -0.15 -3.64
CA ALA A 133 9.57 -0.89 -2.85
C ALA A 133 9.28 -0.90 -1.34
N TYR A 134 8.51 0.07 -0.83
CA TYR A 134 8.14 0.15 0.57
C TYR A 134 7.07 -0.88 0.93
N LEU A 135 5.94 -0.88 0.21
CA LEU A 135 4.90 -1.87 0.42
C LEU A 135 5.46 -3.27 0.14
N ALA A 136 6.27 -3.42 -0.92
CA ALA A 136 6.97 -4.66 -1.21
C ALA A 136 7.78 -5.16 -0.01
N ARG A 137 8.64 -4.31 0.57
CA ARG A 137 9.44 -4.65 1.74
C ARG A 137 8.59 -5.10 2.92
N VAL A 138 7.58 -4.30 3.29
CA VAL A 138 6.74 -4.61 4.46
C VAL A 138 6.03 -5.95 4.29
N ARG A 139 5.45 -6.18 3.11
CA ARG A 139 4.75 -7.43 2.83
C ARG A 139 5.70 -8.62 2.80
N LEU A 140 6.87 -8.49 2.19
CA LEU A 140 7.83 -9.58 2.12
C LEU A 140 8.53 -9.86 3.46
N ASP A 141 8.70 -8.86 4.33
CA ASP A 141 9.16 -9.04 5.71
C ASP A 141 8.11 -9.81 6.53
N GLU A 142 6.83 -9.43 6.44
CA GLU A 142 5.72 -10.18 7.07
C GLU A 142 5.61 -11.61 6.53
N ALA A 143 5.77 -11.78 5.21
CA ALA A 143 5.76 -13.11 4.60
C ALA A 143 6.87 -14.01 5.13
N CYS A 144 8.09 -13.47 5.31
CA CYS A 144 9.20 -14.22 5.91
C CYS A 144 8.92 -14.62 7.37
N ALA A 145 8.28 -13.74 8.14
CA ALA A 145 7.93 -13.99 9.53
C ALA A 145 6.84 -15.07 9.67
N ASP A 146 5.85 -15.08 8.77
CA ASP A 146 4.75 -16.04 8.75
C ASP A 146 5.12 -17.38 8.07
N ALA A 147 6.25 -17.46 7.35
CA ALA A 147 6.66 -18.66 6.63
C ALA A 147 7.05 -19.80 7.59
N GLN A 148 6.29 -20.90 7.52
CA GLN A 148 6.46 -22.07 8.39
C GLN A 148 7.45 -23.11 7.84
N ASP A 149 7.74 -23.09 6.53
CA ASP A 149 8.67 -24.01 5.88
C ASP A 149 9.79 -23.28 5.10
N PRO A 150 10.92 -23.96 4.81
CA PRO A 150 12.05 -23.35 4.10
C PRO A 150 11.74 -22.84 2.69
N LEU A 151 10.88 -23.53 1.92
CA LEU A 151 10.57 -23.16 0.54
C LEU A 151 9.75 -21.87 0.49
N THR A 152 8.72 -21.76 1.32
CA THR A 152 7.91 -20.54 1.44
C THR A 152 8.76 -19.35 1.92
N ARG A 153 9.67 -19.58 2.88
CA ARG A 153 10.59 -18.53 3.34
C ARG A 153 11.58 -18.11 2.26
N ALA A 154 12.12 -19.06 1.49
CA ALA A 154 13.01 -18.79 0.37
C ALA A 154 12.32 -17.95 -0.71
N ARG A 155 11.06 -18.25 -1.06
CA ARG A 155 10.28 -17.45 -2.01
C ARG A 155 10.11 -15.99 -1.53
N ALA A 156 9.74 -15.78 -0.26
CA ALA A 156 9.66 -14.44 0.29
C ALA A 156 11.03 -13.72 0.28
N ARG A 157 12.13 -14.44 0.57
CA ARG A 157 13.49 -13.90 0.49
C ARG A 157 13.90 -13.47 -0.92
N VAL A 158 13.47 -14.19 -1.96
CA VAL A 158 13.68 -13.76 -3.36
C VAL A 158 13.11 -12.36 -3.55
N GLY A 159 11.84 -12.17 -3.20
CA GLY A 159 11.21 -10.84 -3.28
C GLY A 159 11.97 -9.78 -2.47
N ARG A 160 12.39 -10.11 -1.23
CA ARG A 160 13.18 -9.16 -0.40
C ARG A 160 14.53 -8.81 -1.01
N ALA A 161 15.20 -9.77 -1.64
CA ALA A 161 16.47 -9.55 -2.31
C ALA A 161 16.28 -8.64 -3.52
N ARG A 162 15.21 -8.83 -4.31
CA ARG A 162 14.88 -7.95 -5.44
C ARG A 162 14.48 -6.54 -4.98
N VAL A 163 13.74 -6.42 -3.88
CA VAL A 163 13.50 -5.11 -3.21
C VAL A 163 14.82 -4.47 -2.79
N ALA A 164 15.76 -5.24 -2.24
CA ALA A 164 17.07 -4.75 -1.88
C ALA A 164 17.85 -4.26 -3.12
N ILE A 165 17.78 -4.95 -4.26
CA ILE A 165 18.36 -4.48 -5.53
C ILE A 165 17.71 -3.17 -5.97
N ALA A 166 16.37 -3.09 -5.96
CA ALA A 166 15.64 -1.87 -6.32
C ALA A 166 16.02 -0.67 -5.42
N LEU A 167 16.40 -0.92 -4.17
CA LEU A 167 16.88 0.08 -3.21
C LEU A 167 18.42 0.25 -3.21
N ASN A 168 19.11 -0.32 -4.21
CA ASN A 168 20.56 -0.30 -4.35
C ASN A 168 21.32 -0.83 -3.11
N ASP A 169 20.77 -1.85 -2.46
CA ASP A 169 21.33 -2.58 -1.32
C ASP A 169 21.81 -3.98 -1.74
N LEU A 170 22.82 -4.01 -2.62
CA LEU A 170 23.36 -5.26 -3.15
C LEU A 170 23.96 -6.18 -2.07
N ALA A 171 24.43 -5.61 -0.95
CA ALA A 171 24.94 -6.40 0.17
C ALA A 171 23.81 -7.21 0.83
N THR A 172 22.67 -6.58 1.09
CA THR A 172 21.48 -7.29 1.58
C THR A 172 20.95 -8.26 0.54
N ALA A 173 20.92 -7.89 -0.75
CA ALA A 173 20.47 -8.79 -1.80
C ALA A 173 21.33 -10.07 -1.89
N ARG A 174 22.67 -9.93 -1.88
CA ARG A 174 23.60 -11.08 -1.87
C ARG A 174 23.50 -11.92 -0.61
N ARG A 175 23.35 -11.30 0.57
CA ARG A 175 23.15 -12.03 1.83
C ARG A 175 21.87 -12.87 1.76
N LEU A 176 20.76 -12.26 1.35
CA LEU A 176 19.48 -12.96 1.21
C LEU A 176 19.55 -14.07 0.15
N ARG A 177 20.28 -13.85 -0.95
CA ARG A 177 20.54 -14.89 -1.95
C ARG A 177 21.32 -16.06 -1.36
N GLY A 178 22.33 -15.80 -0.52
CA GLY A 178 23.06 -16.83 0.22
C GLY A 178 22.18 -17.57 1.23
N GLU A 179 21.28 -16.87 1.93
CA GLU A 179 20.31 -17.48 2.85
C GLU A 179 19.26 -18.39 2.17
N ILE A 180 19.06 -18.23 0.85
CA ILE A 180 18.22 -19.15 0.04
C ILE A 180 18.96 -20.47 -0.20
N GLY A 181 20.30 -20.46 -0.28
CA GLY A 181 21.11 -21.64 -0.54
C GLY A 181 20.83 -22.27 -1.90
N ASP A 182 20.79 -23.60 -1.93
CA ASP A 182 20.59 -24.43 -3.13
C ASP A 182 19.11 -24.72 -3.43
N LEU A 183 18.18 -24.05 -2.74
CA LEU A 183 16.75 -24.23 -2.96
C LEU A 183 16.31 -23.65 -4.30
N THR A 184 15.54 -24.42 -5.07
CA THR A 184 14.87 -23.94 -6.28
C THR A 184 13.50 -23.37 -5.93
N VAL A 185 13.32 -22.06 -6.12
CA VAL A 185 12.04 -21.36 -5.89
C VAL A 185 11.74 -20.40 -7.05
N PRO A 186 10.46 -20.12 -7.35
CA PRO A 186 10.09 -19.18 -8.42
C PRO A 186 10.74 -17.80 -8.26
N GLY A 187 11.27 -17.25 -9.35
CA GLY A 187 11.88 -15.93 -9.40
C GLY A 187 13.34 -15.87 -8.94
N LEU A 188 13.94 -17.01 -8.57
CA LEU A 188 15.35 -17.09 -8.20
C LEU A 188 16.26 -16.81 -9.40
N GLU A 189 15.90 -17.33 -10.56
CA GLU A 189 16.56 -17.08 -11.84
C GLU A 189 16.55 -15.59 -12.22
N VAL A 190 15.44 -14.90 -11.94
CA VAL A 190 15.31 -13.45 -12.15
C VAL A 190 16.22 -12.69 -11.20
N LEU A 191 16.23 -13.07 -9.91
CA LEU A 191 17.12 -12.47 -8.92
C LEU A 191 18.60 -12.66 -9.28
N ASP A 192 18.99 -13.85 -9.71
CA ASP A 192 20.38 -14.15 -10.10
C ASP A 192 20.79 -13.35 -11.33
N ALA A 193 19.91 -13.21 -12.32
CA ALA A 193 20.13 -12.33 -13.47
C ALA A 193 20.27 -10.85 -13.06
N GLU A 194 19.40 -10.35 -12.17
CA GLU A 194 19.46 -8.98 -11.65
C GLU A 194 20.79 -8.73 -10.90
N LEU A 195 21.24 -9.68 -10.06
CA LEU A 195 22.52 -9.58 -9.37
C LEU A 195 23.72 -9.61 -10.32
N ALA A 196 23.66 -10.43 -11.37
CA ALA A 196 24.71 -10.52 -12.38
C ALA A 196 24.82 -9.24 -13.21
N ALA A 197 23.69 -8.61 -13.57
CA ALA A 197 23.67 -7.35 -14.30
C ALA A 197 24.41 -6.22 -13.55
N TRP A 198 24.34 -6.22 -12.21
CA TRP A 198 25.08 -5.29 -11.36
C TRP A 198 26.57 -5.63 -11.18
N ALA A 199 27.00 -6.85 -11.54
CA ALA A 199 28.38 -7.29 -11.46
C ALA A 199 29.14 -7.15 -12.80
N ALA A 200 28.44 -6.96 -13.92
CA ALA A 200 29.04 -6.80 -15.23
C ALA A 200 29.83 -5.47 -15.33
N PRO A 201 31.06 -5.47 -15.88
CA PRO A 201 31.76 -4.24 -16.21
C PRO A 201 30.90 -3.41 -17.18
N VAL A 202 30.73 -2.12 -16.90
CA VAL A 202 30.07 -1.21 -17.84
C VAL A 202 30.95 -1.09 -19.08
N ALA A 203 30.58 -1.79 -20.16
CA ALA A 203 31.26 -1.69 -21.43
C ALA A 203 31.12 -0.26 -21.98
N GLY A 204 32.19 0.53 -21.88
CA GLY A 204 32.24 1.88 -22.47
C GLY A 204 32.98 2.97 -21.70
N SER A 205 33.36 2.77 -20.42
CA SER A 205 34.23 3.74 -19.75
C SER A 205 35.69 3.33 -19.92
N LYS A 206 36.45 4.08 -20.74
CA LYS A 206 37.92 4.02 -20.76
C LYS A 206 38.44 4.18 -19.33
N GLN A 207 39.18 3.19 -18.83
CA GLN A 207 39.99 3.35 -17.61
C GLN A 207 41.00 4.48 -17.83
N PRO A 208 41.12 5.46 -16.91
CA PRO A 208 42.29 6.31 -16.89
C PRO A 208 43.45 5.54 -16.26
N ASP A 209 44.64 5.72 -16.86
CA ASP A 209 45.92 5.18 -16.42
C ASP A 209 46.22 5.45 -14.93
N GLU A 210 47.07 4.58 -14.36
CA GLU A 210 47.50 4.57 -12.96
C GLU A 210 47.87 5.97 -12.42
N ALA A 211 47.08 6.43 -11.44
CA ALA A 211 47.38 7.63 -10.67
C ALA A 211 48.21 7.29 -9.41
N PRO A 212 49.11 8.19 -8.98
CA PRO A 212 50.19 7.87 -8.04
C PRO A 212 49.71 7.56 -6.61
N ALA A 213 50.59 6.88 -5.85
CA ALA A 213 50.38 6.30 -4.52
C ALA A 213 49.75 7.21 -3.43
N SER A 214 49.60 8.51 -3.67
CA SER A 214 48.80 9.39 -2.80
C SER A 214 47.30 9.09 -2.83
N ALA A 215 46.79 8.39 -3.85
CA ALA A 215 45.38 8.02 -3.97
C ALA A 215 44.99 6.76 -3.17
N GLN A 216 45.95 5.92 -2.78
CA GLN A 216 45.68 4.72 -1.96
C GLN A 216 45.24 5.05 -0.53
N LYS A 217 45.50 6.27 -0.04
CA LYS A 217 44.92 6.75 1.22
C LYS A 217 43.40 6.99 1.16
N SER A 218 42.79 7.04 -0.04
CA SER A 218 41.33 7.20 -0.20
C SER A 218 40.55 5.90 -0.43
N LEU A 219 41.23 4.75 -0.60
CA LEU A 219 40.59 3.44 -0.78
C LEU A 219 40.15 2.77 0.54
N ASN A 220 40.48 3.37 1.68
CA ASN A 220 39.95 3.00 3.01
C ASN A 220 38.70 3.79 3.41
N ARG A 221 37.97 4.39 2.46
CA ARG A 221 36.69 5.03 2.79
C ARG A 221 35.64 3.94 3.01
N VAL A 222 35.52 3.54 4.27
CA VAL A 222 34.40 2.77 4.82
C VAL A 222 33.11 3.25 4.14
N PRO A 223 32.28 2.35 3.54
CA PRO A 223 31.03 2.75 2.93
C PRO A 223 30.26 3.59 3.94
N PRO A 224 29.68 4.73 3.52
CA PRO A 224 29.14 5.67 4.47
C PRO A 224 28.09 4.96 5.31
N ARG A 225 28.30 5.05 6.63
CA ARG A 225 27.49 4.38 7.64
C ARG A 225 26.04 4.80 7.38
N ARG A 226 25.15 3.85 7.03
CA ARG A 226 23.72 4.14 6.86
C ARG A 226 23.23 4.81 8.14
N VAL A 227 22.85 6.08 8.04
CA VAL A 227 22.22 6.79 9.15
C VAL A 227 20.82 6.19 9.29
N LEU A 228 20.69 5.21 10.18
CA LEU A 228 19.38 4.70 10.58
C LEU A 228 18.68 5.81 11.37
N ILE A 229 17.75 6.51 10.72
CA ILE A 229 16.87 7.45 11.40
C ILE A 229 15.71 6.62 11.97
N PRO A 230 15.58 6.48 13.30
CA PRO A 230 14.50 5.69 13.88
C PRO A 230 13.13 6.33 13.64
N GLU A 231 12.09 5.50 13.51
CA GLU A 231 10.71 6.00 13.51
C GLU A 231 10.45 6.67 14.87
N PRO A 232 10.02 7.94 14.89
CA PRO A 232 9.67 8.57 16.15
C PRO A 232 8.42 7.90 16.73
N GLY A 233 8.24 7.95 18.05
CA GLY A 233 7.08 7.33 18.69
C GLY A 233 5.75 7.91 18.18
N VAL A 234 5.01 7.12 17.39
CA VAL A 234 3.68 7.48 16.87
C VAL A 234 2.58 6.83 17.71
N LEU A 235 1.66 7.64 18.21
CA LEU A 235 0.44 7.21 18.87
C LEU A 235 -0.58 6.79 17.80
N ARG A 236 -0.72 5.48 17.64
CA ARG A 236 -1.58 4.84 16.63
C ARG A 236 -3.06 5.22 16.78
N ARG A 237 -3.82 5.05 15.71
CA ARG A 237 -5.26 5.38 15.64
C ARG A 237 -6.11 4.83 16.79
N ALA A 238 -5.84 3.60 17.23
CA ALA A 238 -6.52 2.97 18.34
C ALA A 238 -6.40 3.77 19.66
N ILE A 239 -5.26 4.43 19.88
CA ILE A 239 -4.98 5.20 21.10
C ILE A 239 -5.96 6.37 21.30
N TRP A 240 -6.39 7.02 20.22
CA TRP A 240 -7.30 8.16 20.30
C TRP A 240 -8.74 7.82 19.89
N SER A 241 -9.02 6.53 19.73
CA SER A 241 -10.32 5.99 19.32
C SER A 241 -10.77 6.58 17.98
N ALA A 242 -9.87 6.54 16.99
CA ALA A 242 -10.17 6.98 15.64
C ALA A 242 -11.36 6.21 15.05
N ARG A 243 -12.28 6.92 14.41
CA ARG A 243 -13.31 6.28 13.58
C ARG A 243 -12.65 5.60 12.36
N PRO A 244 -13.28 4.57 11.77
CA PRO A 244 -12.79 4.00 10.52
C PRO A 244 -12.80 5.04 9.38
N VAL A 245 -11.97 4.81 8.37
CA VAL A 245 -12.01 5.54 7.10
C VAL A 245 -13.37 5.27 6.44
N ARG A 246 -14.10 6.31 6.02
CA ARG A 246 -15.39 6.17 5.37
C ARG A 246 -15.17 5.85 3.89
N ALA A 247 -15.94 4.88 3.38
CA ALA A 247 -15.99 4.57 1.95
C ALA A 247 -16.57 5.74 1.14
N ARG A 248 -17.52 6.50 1.71
CA ARG A 248 -17.99 7.75 1.12
C ARG A 248 -16.84 8.78 1.09
N GLY A 249 -16.45 9.16 -0.12
CA GLY A 249 -15.36 10.11 -0.39
C GLY A 249 -14.17 9.50 -1.14
N ASP A 250 -14.27 8.24 -1.59
CA ASP A 250 -13.32 7.53 -2.46
C ASP A 250 -11.85 7.82 -2.14
N PRO A 251 -11.36 7.43 -0.95
CA PRO A 251 -9.97 7.67 -0.60
C PRO A 251 -9.06 7.01 -1.65
N GLU A 252 -8.36 7.83 -2.43
CA GLU A 252 -7.43 7.31 -3.42
C GLU A 252 -6.22 6.64 -2.72
N PRO A 253 -5.66 5.55 -3.25
CA PRO A 253 -4.42 4.98 -2.75
C PRO A 253 -3.26 5.98 -2.79
N MET A 254 -2.39 5.96 -1.77
CA MET A 254 -1.26 6.90 -1.63
C MET A 254 -0.24 6.78 -2.78
N GLY A 255 0.07 5.56 -3.21
CA GLY A 255 1.20 5.27 -4.09
C GLY A 255 2.56 5.68 -3.48
N PRO A 256 3.62 5.83 -4.30
CA PRO A 256 4.94 6.23 -3.81
C PRO A 256 4.91 7.61 -3.15
N VAL A 257 5.48 7.76 -1.95
CA VAL A 257 5.53 9.07 -1.29
C VAL A 257 6.69 9.89 -1.85
N THR A 258 6.42 11.11 -2.33
CA THR A 258 7.44 11.95 -2.99
C THR A 258 7.61 13.33 -2.35
N ARG A 259 6.70 13.74 -1.46
CA ARG A 259 6.76 15.06 -0.82
C ARG A 259 6.07 15.11 0.54
N LEU A 260 6.47 16.10 1.34
CA LEU A 260 5.90 16.37 2.65
C LEU A 260 5.32 17.78 2.69
N THR A 261 4.13 17.94 3.25
CA THR A 261 3.50 19.25 3.44
C THR A 261 3.23 19.52 4.91
N LEU A 262 3.76 20.64 5.40
CA LEU A 262 3.54 21.11 6.77
C LEU A 262 2.28 21.97 6.87
N HIS A 263 1.53 21.72 7.95
CA HIS A 263 0.30 22.42 8.28
C HIS A 263 0.30 22.89 9.73
N HIS A 264 -0.50 23.90 10.01
CA HIS A 264 -1.05 24.12 11.34
C HIS A 264 -2.52 23.65 11.36
N THR A 265 -3.08 23.40 12.53
CA THR A 265 -4.52 23.08 12.64
C THR A 265 -5.41 24.31 12.71
N ALA A 266 -4.82 25.51 12.85
CA ALA A 266 -5.51 26.77 13.11
C ALA A 266 -6.47 26.70 14.32
N THR A 267 -6.13 25.85 15.31
CA THR A 267 -6.98 25.60 16.47
C THR A 267 -7.03 26.83 17.36
N LYS A 268 -8.15 27.56 17.34
CA LYS A 268 -8.37 28.81 18.09
C LYS A 268 -8.31 28.61 19.61
N ARG A 269 -8.93 27.54 20.12
CA ARG A 269 -8.90 27.16 21.54
C ARG A 269 -8.08 25.89 21.69
N LEU A 270 -6.83 26.06 22.13
CA LEU A 270 -5.92 24.94 22.35
C LEU A 270 -6.47 24.00 23.45
N PRO A 271 -6.35 22.68 23.29
CA PRO A 271 -6.70 21.74 24.34
C PRO A 271 -5.70 21.82 25.51
N GLY A 272 -6.05 21.20 26.63
CA GLY A 272 -5.09 20.89 27.69
C GLY A 272 -3.93 20.03 27.19
N THR A 273 -2.89 19.87 28.01
CA THR A 273 -1.66 19.13 27.65
C THR A 273 -1.77 17.62 27.88
N SER A 274 -2.85 17.12 28.46
CA SER A 274 -3.06 15.69 28.71
C SER A 274 -3.25 14.90 27.41
N ARG A 275 -2.97 13.60 27.45
CA ARG A 275 -3.19 12.69 26.32
C ARG A 275 -4.67 12.62 25.95
N SER A 276 -5.56 12.59 26.93
CA SER A 276 -7.01 12.53 26.73
C SER A 276 -7.57 13.78 26.06
N SER A 277 -7.15 14.98 26.48
CA SER A 277 -7.59 16.24 25.86
C SER A 277 -7.14 16.36 24.40
N ASN A 278 -5.94 15.89 24.07
CA ASN A 278 -5.45 15.91 22.69
C ASN A 278 -6.10 14.82 21.83
N ALA A 279 -6.37 13.63 22.38
CA ALA A 279 -7.18 12.62 21.72
C ALA A 279 -8.59 13.14 21.40
N GLN A 280 -9.20 13.90 22.31
CA GLN A 280 -10.48 14.56 22.07
C GLN A 280 -10.40 15.59 20.94
N LEU A 281 -9.35 16.43 20.91
CA LEU A 281 -9.12 17.35 19.80
C LEU A 281 -9.01 16.59 18.46
N LEU A 282 -8.26 15.49 18.40
CA LEU A 282 -8.14 14.68 17.19
C LEU A 282 -9.49 14.14 16.72
N ARG A 283 -10.32 13.63 17.64
CA ARG A 283 -11.68 13.20 17.31
C ARG A 283 -12.56 14.36 16.81
N SER A 284 -12.43 15.55 17.38
CA SER A 284 -13.14 16.74 16.90
C SER A 284 -12.69 17.13 15.49
N LEU A 285 -11.38 17.13 15.20
CA LEU A 285 -10.84 17.38 13.86
C LEU A 285 -11.29 16.29 12.86
N GLN A 286 -11.27 15.03 13.26
CA GLN A 286 -11.76 13.92 12.43
C GLN A 286 -13.26 14.10 12.15
N SER A 287 -14.05 14.50 13.15
CA SER A 287 -15.48 14.73 12.97
C SER A 287 -15.78 15.93 12.07
N ASP A 288 -15.03 17.03 12.18
CA ASP A 288 -15.13 18.16 11.24
C ASP A 288 -14.86 17.70 9.79
N HIS A 289 -13.78 16.95 9.58
CA HIS A 289 -13.42 16.47 8.25
C HIS A 289 -14.42 15.44 7.71
N GLN A 290 -14.84 14.45 8.51
CA GLN A 290 -15.72 13.38 8.05
C GLN A 290 -17.20 13.77 7.94
N VAL A 291 -17.68 14.61 8.86
CA VAL A 291 -19.10 15.01 8.93
C VAL A 291 -19.29 16.38 8.29
N GLY A 292 -18.51 17.37 8.69
CA GLY A 292 -18.60 18.74 8.17
C GLY A 292 -18.18 18.82 6.69
N ARG A 293 -17.01 18.29 6.35
CA ARG A 293 -16.42 18.38 5.00
C ARG A 293 -16.67 17.15 4.12
N ARG A 294 -17.30 16.11 4.67
CA ARG A 294 -17.62 14.84 3.99
C ARG A 294 -16.40 14.10 3.42
N TRP A 295 -15.22 14.26 4.03
CA TRP A 295 -14.02 13.53 3.64
C TRP A 295 -14.05 12.09 4.19
N ALA A 296 -13.27 11.21 3.58
CA ALA A 296 -13.14 9.83 4.03
C ALA A 296 -12.61 9.73 5.48
N ASP A 297 -11.69 10.61 5.85
CA ASP A 297 -11.07 10.62 7.18
C ASP A 297 -10.47 12.00 7.50
N LEU A 298 -9.77 12.13 8.62
CA LEU A 298 -8.87 13.24 8.91
C LEU A 298 -8.01 13.57 7.68
N GLY A 299 -7.86 14.85 7.32
CA GLY A 299 -7.12 15.24 6.11
C GLY A 299 -5.62 14.98 6.18
N TYR A 300 -5.03 14.95 7.37
CA TYR A 300 -3.58 14.82 7.61
C TYR A 300 -3.20 13.39 7.98
N HIS A 301 -1.99 12.96 7.63
CA HIS A 301 -1.45 11.65 8.01
C HIS A 301 -0.88 11.65 9.42
N TYR A 302 -0.34 12.78 9.86
CA TYR A 302 0.22 12.93 11.19
C TYR A 302 -0.18 14.25 11.82
N VAL A 303 -0.46 14.22 13.13
CA VAL A 303 -0.75 15.41 13.93
C VAL A 303 0.23 15.48 15.10
N ILE A 304 0.85 16.62 15.34
CA ILE A 304 1.80 16.84 16.44
C ILE A 304 1.19 17.81 17.45
N ASP A 305 0.93 17.33 18.66
CA ASP A 305 0.38 18.18 19.70
C ASP A 305 1.43 19.08 20.36
N ARG A 306 0.99 19.99 21.24
CA ARG A 306 1.87 20.97 21.91
C ARG A 306 2.98 20.37 22.75
N GLN A 307 2.79 19.14 23.25
CA GLN A 307 3.80 18.41 24.02
C GLN A 307 4.74 17.60 23.10
N GLY A 308 4.59 17.71 21.78
CA GLY A 308 5.40 17.00 20.80
C GLY A 308 4.97 15.55 20.60
N ARG A 309 3.82 15.10 21.13
CA ARG A 309 3.35 13.74 20.83
C ARG A 309 2.87 13.69 19.38
N ILE A 310 3.34 12.70 18.64
CA ILE A 310 2.97 12.46 17.25
C ILE A 310 1.81 11.47 17.24
N TRP A 311 0.72 11.85 16.61
CA TRP A 311 -0.50 11.07 16.52
C TRP A 311 -0.71 10.64 15.08
N GLU A 312 -1.03 9.37 14.88
CA GLU A 312 -1.42 8.83 13.59
C GLU A 312 -2.79 9.40 13.20
N GLY A 313 -2.83 10.12 12.09
CA GLY A 313 -4.03 10.61 11.43
C GLY A 313 -4.53 9.60 10.41
N ARG A 314 -4.79 10.05 9.19
CA ARG A 314 -5.15 9.19 8.06
C ARG A 314 -4.07 8.14 7.82
N GLU A 315 -4.51 6.89 7.63
CA GLU A 315 -3.62 5.78 7.35
C GLU A 315 -2.80 6.02 6.07
N MET A 316 -1.51 5.69 6.13
CA MET A 316 -0.54 5.95 5.03
C MET A 316 -0.84 5.22 3.72
N ARG A 317 -1.75 4.23 3.71
CA ARG A 317 -2.22 3.56 2.48
C ARG A 317 -3.11 4.45 1.61
N TRP A 318 -3.68 5.52 2.18
CA TRP A 318 -4.60 6.43 1.50
C TRP A 318 -3.97 7.81 1.33
N GLN A 319 -4.26 8.48 0.21
CA GLN A 319 -3.92 9.89 0.03
C GLN A 319 -4.60 10.75 1.09
N GLY A 320 -3.93 11.83 1.47
CA GLY A 320 -4.47 12.86 2.33
C GLY A 320 -5.60 13.67 1.67
N ALA A 321 -6.23 14.53 2.48
CA ALA A 321 -7.13 15.58 1.99
C ALA A 321 -6.73 16.90 2.67
N HIS A 322 -5.54 17.39 2.35
CA HIS A 322 -4.94 18.51 3.10
C HIS A 322 -4.36 19.62 2.23
N ALA A 323 -4.15 19.42 0.93
CA ALA A 323 -3.39 20.35 0.07
C ALA A 323 -4.22 21.06 -1.03
N GLY A 324 -5.55 21.03 -0.93
CA GLY A 324 -6.46 21.73 -1.84
C GLY A 324 -7.18 20.80 -2.82
N ASN A 325 -6.46 20.10 -3.70
CA ASN A 325 -7.04 19.20 -4.71
C ASN A 325 -6.32 17.85 -4.76
N GLY A 326 -6.86 16.89 -5.54
CA GLY A 326 -6.29 15.55 -5.68
C GLY A 326 -4.84 15.56 -6.15
N ALA A 327 -4.50 16.37 -7.16
CA ALA A 327 -3.13 16.51 -7.67
C ALA A 327 -2.14 16.98 -6.59
N ALA A 328 -2.56 17.89 -5.71
CA ALA A 328 -1.77 18.38 -4.58
C ALA A 328 -1.68 17.38 -3.42
N ASN A 329 -2.66 16.49 -3.25
CA ASN A 329 -2.63 15.43 -2.22
C ASN A 329 -1.90 14.17 -2.65
N ARG A 330 -1.81 13.92 -3.96
CA ARG A 330 -1.13 12.75 -4.53
C ARG A 330 0.33 12.67 -4.10
N HIS A 331 0.73 11.49 -3.61
CA HIS A 331 2.10 11.20 -3.17
C HIS A 331 2.62 12.14 -2.07
N ASN A 332 1.71 12.76 -1.30
CA ASN A 332 2.02 13.86 -0.40
C ASN A 332 1.60 13.53 1.04
N VAL A 333 2.56 13.55 1.95
CA VAL A 333 2.28 13.35 3.38
C VAL A 333 2.07 14.69 4.07
N GLY A 334 0.83 14.96 4.48
CA GLY A 334 0.47 16.07 5.36
C GLY A 334 0.81 15.82 6.83
N ILE A 335 1.60 16.71 7.42
CA ILE A 335 1.95 16.75 8.85
C ILE A 335 1.39 18.06 9.44
N ALA A 336 0.44 17.96 10.38
CA ALA A 336 -0.17 19.13 11.02
C ALA A 336 0.30 19.32 12.46
N LEU A 337 0.67 20.53 12.84
CA LEU A 337 0.97 20.88 14.22
C LEU A 337 -0.24 21.56 14.86
N VAL A 338 -0.60 21.12 16.07
CA VAL A 338 -1.73 21.70 16.82
C VAL A 338 -1.41 23.14 17.21
N GLY A 339 -2.17 24.09 16.65
CA GLY A 339 -2.09 25.51 16.99
C GLY A 339 -2.34 26.45 15.82
N ASP A 340 -2.21 27.74 16.10
CA ASP A 340 -2.26 28.84 15.15
C ASP A 340 -0.89 29.52 15.13
N PHE A 341 -0.08 29.19 14.12
CA PHE A 341 1.28 29.72 13.98
C PHE A 341 1.40 30.97 13.12
N ASP A 342 0.28 31.61 12.78
CA ASP A 342 0.33 33.04 12.42
C ASP A 342 0.45 33.90 13.67
N ARG A 343 -0.08 33.42 14.80
CA ARG A 343 -0.08 34.16 16.06
C ARG A 343 1.02 33.76 17.02
N TYR A 344 1.32 32.47 17.10
CA TYR A 344 2.22 31.92 18.11
C TYR A 344 3.37 31.14 17.49
N GLN A 345 4.46 30.95 18.24
CA GLN A 345 5.52 30.05 17.81
C GLN A 345 5.16 28.58 18.12
N PRO A 346 5.56 27.61 17.26
CA PRO A 346 5.55 26.21 17.63
C PRO A 346 6.38 25.98 18.90
N SER A 347 5.90 25.10 19.80
CA SER A 347 6.65 24.77 21.01
C SER A 347 7.98 24.07 20.66
N ALA A 348 8.95 24.13 21.57
CA ALA A 348 10.22 23.42 21.37
C ALA A 348 10.00 21.90 21.21
N ALA A 349 9.03 21.33 21.93
CA ALA A 349 8.65 19.92 21.79
C ALA A 349 8.06 19.62 20.41
N GLN A 350 7.19 20.49 19.89
CA GLN A 350 6.66 20.36 18.53
C GLN A 350 7.76 20.42 17.48
N LYS A 351 8.69 21.38 17.59
CA LYS A 351 9.81 21.52 16.64
C LYS A 351 10.70 20.27 16.63
N ARG A 352 11.05 19.73 17.81
CA ARG A 352 11.85 18.49 17.91
C ARG A 352 11.15 17.29 17.28
N SER A 353 9.88 17.06 17.62
CA SER A 353 9.13 15.93 17.07
C SER A 353 8.89 16.08 15.56
N LEU A 354 8.66 17.30 15.09
CA LEU A 354 8.55 17.60 13.66
C LEU A 354 9.86 17.30 12.93
N GLU A 355 11.00 17.71 13.48
CA GLU A 355 12.31 17.40 12.90
C GLU A 355 12.54 15.89 12.82
N SER A 356 12.34 15.15 13.92
CA SER A 356 12.49 13.69 13.93
C SER A 356 11.58 13.02 12.90
N MET A 357 10.33 13.49 12.79
CA MET A 357 9.35 12.94 11.85
C MET A 357 9.73 13.20 10.40
N VAL A 358 10.09 14.44 10.07
CA VAL A 358 10.49 14.82 8.71
C VAL A 358 11.75 14.08 8.29
N ARG A 359 12.76 14.00 9.16
CA ARG A 359 14.00 13.26 8.89
C ARG A 359 13.70 11.78 8.64
N TRP A 360 12.90 11.15 9.50
CA TRP A 360 12.51 9.76 9.32
C TRP A 360 11.75 9.51 8.02
N LEU A 361 10.74 10.33 7.70
CA LEU A 361 9.97 10.22 6.46
C LEU A 361 10.84 10.43 5.22
N CYS A 362 11.73 11.43 5.25
CA CYS A 362 12.66 11.69 4.16
C CYS A 362 13.64 10.53 3.95
N ALA A 363 14.20 9.97 5.02
CA ALA A 363 15.08 8.80 4.94
C ALA A 363 14.32 7.55 4.46
N ARG A 364 13.07 7.37 4.89
CA ARG A 364 12.23 6.21 4.55
C ARG A 364 11.80 6.19 3.09
N TYR A 365 11.48 7.34 2.53
CA TYR A 365 10.87 7.49 1.20
C TYR A 365 11.79 8.21 0.19
N ASP A 366 13.07 8.37 0.53
CA ASP A 366 14.08 9.09 -0.24
C ASP A 366 13.64 10.50 -0.72
N ILE A 367 12.93 11.23 0.14
CA ILE A 367 12.37 12.54 -0.22
C ILE A 367 13.47 13.60 -0.14
N HIS A 368 13.76 14.25 -1.27
CA HIS A 368 14.69 15.37 -1.31
C HIS A 368 14.21 16.55 -0.45
N SER A 369 15.12 17.21 0.25
CA SER A 369 14.79 18.31 1.18
C SER A 369 13.98 19.44 0.53
N SER A 370 14.24 19.75 -0.74
CA SER A 370 13.45 20.72 -1.53
C SER A 370 11.96 20.37 -1.65
N ARG A 371 11.56 19.11 -1.47
CA ARG A 371 10.18 18.61 -1.48
C ARG A 371 9.48 18.68 -0.12
N ILE A 372 10.13 19.27 0.89
CA ILE A 372 9.51 19.61 2.18
C ILE A 372 8.95 21.02 2.05
N GLN A 373 7.63 21.17 1.99
CA GLN A 373 6.98 22.45 1.71
C GLN A 373 5.94 22.81 2.77
N GLY A 374 5.67 24.10 2.94
CA GLY A 374 4.50 24.58 3.68
C GLY A 374 3.25 24.55 2.82
N HIS A 375 2.07 24.43 3.42
CA HIS A 375 0.79 24.42 2.70
C HIS A 375 0.62 25.61 1.74
N ALA A 376 1.00 26.83 2.13
CA ALA A 376 0.97 28.01 1.26
C ALA A 376 1.74 27.81 -0.06
N GLN A 377 2.93 27.19 0.00
CA GLN A 377 3.74 26.91 -1.19
C GLN A 377 3.07 25.88 -2.10
N VAL A 378 2.47 24.84 -1.50
CA VAL A 378 1.80 23.78 -2.25
C VAL A 378 0.52 24.29 -2.89
N LEU A 379 -0.34 24.99 -2.15
CA LEU A 379 -1.57 25.56 -2.71
C LEU A 379 -1.26 26.52 -3.86
N LYS A 380 -0.28 27.41 -3.67
CA LYS A 380 0.11 28.34 -4.73
C LYS A 380 0.55 27.61 -6.00
N ALA A 381 1.34 26.53 -5.87
CA ALA A 381 1.87 25.78 -7.00
C ALA A 381 0.81 24.91 -7.71
N PHE A 382 -0.15 24.33 -6.99
CA PHE A 382 -1.09 23.34 -7.54
C PHE A 382 -2.48 23.88 -7.85
N THR A 383 -2.86 25.03 -7.28
CA THR A 383 -4.20 25.61 -7.47
C THR A 383 -4.16 27.09 -7.83
N GLY A 384 -3.00 27.74 -7.76
CA GLY A 384 -2.88 29.20 -7.88
C GLY A 384 -3.42 29.99 -6.67
N GLY A 385 -4.08 29.29 -5.74
CA GLY A 385 -4.72 29.86 -4.55
C GLY A 385 -3.73 30.24 -3.44
N GLY A 386 -4.28 30.72 -2.32
CA GLY A 386 -3.52 31.18 -1.18
C GLY A 386 -4.08 30.66 0.13
N THR A 387 -3.20 30.46 1.11
CA THR A 387 -3.55 30.17 2.50
C THR A 387 -2.50 30.78 3.40
N ALA A 388 -2.89 31.13 4.63
CA ALA A 388 -1.94 31.52 5.67
C ALA A 388 -1.21 30.29 6.26
N CYS A 389 -1.80 29.09 6.15
CA CYS A 389 -1.20 27.84 6.62
C CYS A 389 0.15 27.56 5.93
N PRO A 390 1.22 27.13 6.63
CA PRO A 390 1.28 26.66 8.01
C PRO A 390 1.41 27.76 9.07
N GLY A 391 1.29 29.03 8.67
CA GLY A 391 1.47 30.19 9.50
C GLY A 391 2.91 30.69 9.49
N ARG A 392 3.10 32.01 9.60
CA ARG A 392 4.41 32.65 9.46
C ARG A 392 5.50 32.06 10.37
N HIS A 393 5.16 31.64 11.59
CA HIS A 393 6.14 31.12 12.56
C HIS A 393 6.51 29.65 12.31
N LEU A 394 5.64 28.84 11.71
CA LEU A 394 5.99 27.48 11.31
C LEU A 394 6.69 27.47 9.95
N GLN A 395 6.38 28.42 9.07
CA GLN A 395 7.05 28.58 7.78
C GLN A 395 8.57 28.76 7.94
N THR A 396 9.03 29.47 8.98
CA THR A 396 10.48 29.64 9.26
C THR A 396 11.19 28.35 9.62
N CYS A 397 10.47 27.31 10.04
CA CYS A 397 11.05 26.01 10.40
C CYS A 397 11.46 25.18 9.17
N LEU A 398 10.96 25.49 7.96
CA LEU A 398 11.29 24.74 6.75
C LEU A 398 12.78 24.76 6.43
N GLY A 399 13.45 25.91 6.55
CA GLY A 399 14.89 26.02 6.30
C GLY A 399 15.73 25.10 7.20
N PRO A 400 15.59 25.20 8.54
CA PRO A 400 16.22 24.26 9.48
C PRO A 400 15.92 22.79 9.18
N LEU A 401 14.66 22.42 8.89
CA LEU A 401 14.29 21.04 8.58
C LEU A 401 14.99 20.51 7.32
N ARG A 402 15.02 21.32 6.25
CA ARG A 402 15.71 20.97 5.01
C ARG A 402 17.20 20.74 5.25
N ARG A 403 17.85 21.64 6.00
CA ARG A 403 19.27 21.48 6.38
C ARG A 403 19.53 20.25 7.23
N ALA A 404 18.59 19.87 8.10
CA ALA A 404 18.72 18.64 8.88
C ALA A 404 18.70 17.40 7.97
N VAL A 405 17.76 17.33 7.03
CA VAL A 405 17.69 16.26 6.02
C VAL A 405 18.93 16.26 5.12
N ASP A 406 19.41 17.41 4.69
CA ASP A 406 20.65 17.50 3.89
C ASP A 406 21.88 17.02 4.66
N ARG A 407 21.95 17.30 5.98
CA ARG A 407 23.00 16.76 6.85
C ARG A 407 22.92 15.24 6.95
N ASP A 408 21.72 14.68 7.11
CA ASP A 408 21.54 13.23 7.16
C ASP A 408 21.96 12.57 5.85
N ARG A 409 21.60 13.18 4.71
CA ARG A 409 22.00 12.70 3.38
C ARG A 409 23.51 12.80 3.17
N ARG A 410 24.15 13.90 3.58
CA ARG A 410 25.61 14.04 3.54
C ARG A 410 26.30 13.00 4.44
N ALA A 411 25.82 12.83 5.67
CA ALA A 411 26.34 11.82 6.58
C ALA A 411 26.17 10.39 6.02
N ALA A 412 25.03 10.09 5.41
CA ALA A 412 24.78 8.83 4.72
C ALA A 412 25.56 8.67 3.40
N ALA A 413 26.10 9.76 2.85
CA ALA A 413 27.03 9.76 1.71
C ALA A 413 28.52 9.82 2.14
N GLY A 414 28.79 9.98 3.45
CA GLY A 414 30.14 10.08 4.00
C GLY A 414 30.82 11.41 3.73
N LEU A 415 30.03 12.46 3.48
CA LEU A 415 30.42 13.82 3.13
C LEU A 415 30.31 14.79 4.32
#